data_AF-A0A7W0N4F6-F1
#
_entry.id   AF-A0A7W0N4F6-F1
#
_cell.length_a   1.000
_cell.length_b   1.000
_cell.length_c   1.000
_cell.angle_alpha   90.00
_cell.angle_beta   90.00
_cell.angle_gamma   90.00
#
_symmetry.space_group_name_H-M   'P 1'
#
loop_
_entity.id
_entity.type
_entity.pdbx_description
1 polymer ?
#
loop_
_entity_poly.entity_id
_entity_poly.type
_entity_poly.pdbx_seq_one_letter_code
_entity_poly.pdbx_strand_id
1 'polypeptide(L)'
;MAQASTPEEQLESLLLARRHGLEEQVARLREVVADLERRELLLRDSRASVERVLRVGTSDLDLRETELANTLRDVTAREERLRAGEIELARRRSELGAVELKREAVERRERAVSDREERIATREEALMERERSLASLVELAFVPGVAYRLSEIEPTPLASGSNVEVDDAQYLVARLGPSPLPADTRRCAYLIADIAGVRL
;
A
#
# COMPACT_ATOMS: atom_id res chain seq x y z
N MET A 1 43.95 -124.87 28.63
CA MET A 1 45.31 -124.32 28.73
C MET A 1 45.40 -123.17 27.76
N ALA A 2 45.59 -121.95 28.27
CA ALA A 2 45.73 -120.74 27.46
C ALA A 2 47.03 -120.83 26.67
N GLN A 3 46.95 -120.87 25.34
CA GLN A 3 48.10 -120.61 24.49
C GLN A 3 48.45 -119.14 24.69
N ALA A 4 49.59 -118.87 25.33
CA ALA A 4 50.16 -117.53 25.35
C ALA A 4 50.53 -117.19 23.91
N SER A 5 49.79 -116.27 23.29
CA SER A 5 50.08 -115.73 21.97
C SER A 5 51.52 -115.23 21.94
N THR A 6 52.22 -115.48 20.83
CA THR A 6 53.61 -115.07 20.70
C THR A 6 53.71 -113.53 20.77
N PRO A 7 54.81 -112.97 21.30
CA PRO A 7 54.96 -111.52 21.41
C PRO A 7 54.83 -110.80 20.05
N GLU A 8 55.14 -111.49 18.95
CA GLU A 8 55.00 -110.98 17.58
C GLU A 8 53.52 -110.87 17.15
N GLU A 9 52.69 -111.88 17.43
CA GLU A 9 51.23 -111.83 17.17
C GLU A 9 50.54 -110.75 18.01
N GLN A 10 50.98 -110.56 19.26
CA GLN A 10 50.47 -109.48 20.12
C GLN A 10 50.83 -108.10 19.54
N LEU A 11 52.06 -107.91 19.08
CA LEU A 11 52.48 -106.68 18.42
C LEU A 11 51.69 -106.41 17.13
N GLU A 12 51.49 -107.42 16.28
CA GLU A 12 50.70 -107.28 15.05
C GLU A 12 49.25 -106.90 15.34
N SER A 13 48.63 -107.52 16.35
CA SER A 13 47.27 -107.17 16.77
C SER A 13 47.15 -105.71 17.26
N LEU A 14 48.15 -105.22 18.01
CA LEU A 14 48.21 -103.83 18.48
C LEU A 14 48.42 -102.85 17.34
N LEU A 15 49.28 -103.18 16.37
CA LEU A 15 49.50 -102.35 15.18
C LEU A 15 48.24 -102.27 14.30
N LEU A 16 47.52 -103.39 14.11
CA LEU A 16 46.25 -103.41 13.39
C LEU A 16 45.18 -102.59 14.11
N ALA A 17 45.03 -102.75 15.43
CA ALA A 17 44.11 -101.96 16.23
C ALA A 17 44.45 -100.46 16.18
N ARG A 18 45.74 -100.11 16.24
CA ARG A 18 46.19 -98.72 16.13
C ARG A 18 45.93 -98.14 14.74
N ARG A 19 46.18 -98.93 13.68
CA ARG A 19 45.88 -98.54 12.30
C ARG A 19 44.40 -98.27 12.13
N HIS A 20 43.54 -99.16 12.62
CA HIS A 20 42.09 -98.99 12.54
C HIS A 20 41.61 -97.75 13.32
N GLY A 21 42.11 -97.54 14.53
CA GLY A 21 41.81 -96.33 15.30
C GLY A 21 42.25 -95.03 14.61
N LEU A 22 43.38 -95.05 13.89
CA LEU A 22 43.82 -93.92 13.06
C LEU A 22 42.94 -93.73 11.83
N GLU A 23 42.55 -94.80 11.14
CA GLU A 23 41.63 -94.75 9.99
C GLU A 23 40.28 -94.14 10.37
N GLU A 24 39.73 -94.53 11.53
CA GLU A 24 38.51 -93.92 12.07
C GLU A 24 38.69 -92.45 12.43
N GLN A 25 39.81 -92.09 13.06
CA GLN A 25 40.12 -90.70 13.39
C GLN A 25 40.22 -89.84 12.13
N VAL A 26 40.88 -90.36 11.09
CA VAL A 26 40.98 -89.70 9.78
C VAL A 26 39.60 -89.56 9.14
N ALA A 27 38.74 -90.58 9.21
CA ALA A 27 37.37 -90.51 8.70
C ALA A 27 36.54 -89.43 9.42
N ARG A 28 36.59 -89.39 10.76
CA ARG A 28 35.92 -88.36 11.57
C ARG A 28 36.42 -86.95 11.24
N LEU A 29 37.73 -86.76 11.11
CA LEU A 29 38.30 -85.46 10.74
C LEU A 29 37.87 -85.02 9.33
N ARG A 30 37.83 -85.94 8.35
CA ARG A 30 37.36 -85.65 7.00
C ARG A 30 35.91 -85.19 6.98
N GLU A 31 35.05 -85.80 7.80
CA GLU A 31 33.64 -85.41 7.93
C GLU A 31 33.51 -84.00 8.52
N VAL A 32 34.25 -83.70 9.59
CA VAL A 32 34.25 -82.36 10.20
C VAL A 32 34.77 -81.30 9.24
N VAL A 33 35.85 -81.59 8.51
CA VAL A 33 36.39 -80.68 7.48
C VAL A 33 35.33 -80.42 6.41
N ALA A 34 34.67 -81.45 5.90
CA ALA A 34 33.61 -81.30 4.91
C ALA A 34 32.42 -80.46 5.45
N ASP A 35 32.07 -80.58 6.74
CA ASP A 35 31.03 -79.75 7.35
C ASP A 35 31.46 -78.28 7.50
N LEU A 36 32.72 -78.04 7.91
CA LEU A 36 33.28 -76.70 8.01
C LEU A 36 33.36 -76.02 6.65
N GLU A 37 33.76 -76.73 5.59
CA GLU A 37 33.77 -76.22 4.22
C GLU A 37 32.36 -75.84 3.75
N ARG A 38 31.34 -76.65 4.05
CA ARG A 38 29.93 -76.31 3.75
C ARG A 38 29.48 -75.06 4.49
N ARG A 39 29.79 -74.93 5.79
CA ARG A 39 29.44 -73.75 6.58
C ARG A 39 30.18 -72.50 6.09
N GLU A 40 31.46 -72.64 5.74
CA GLU A 40 32.25 -71.54 5.18
C GLU A 40 31.63 -71.04 3.88
N LEU A 41 31.22 -71.95 2.99
CA LEU A 41 30.55 -71.58 1.75
C LEU A 41 29.25 -70.80 2.01
N LEU A 42 28.40 -71.29 2.92
CA LEU A 42 27.17 -70.60 3.31
C LEU A 42 27.43 -69.21 3.92
N LEU A 43 28.49 -69.06 4.72
CA LEU A 43 28.88 -67.77 5.30
C LEU A 43 29.41 -66.81 4.22
N ARG A 44 30.16 -67.31 3.24
CA ARG A 44 30.60 -66.49 2.09
C ARG A 44 29.42 -66.01 1.27
N ASP A 45 28.45 -66.88 0.99
CA ASP A 45 27.25 -66.53 0.23
C ASP A 45 26.36 -65.53 0.98
N SER A 46 26.13 -65.76 2.28
CA SER A 46 25.35 -64.84 3.10
C SER A 46 26.03 -63.48 3.23
N ARG A 47 27.35 -63.43 3.44
CA ARG A 47 28.13 -62.19 3.43
C ARG A 47 28.00 -61.46 2.10
N ALA A 48 28.18 -62.16 0.98
CA ALA A 48 28.04 -61.56 -0.35
C ALA A 48 26.63 -61.01 -0.59
N SER A 49 25.60 -61.67 -0.05
CA SER A 49 24.22 -61.18 -0.11
C SER A 49 24.02 -59.91 0.72
N VAL A 50 24.53 -59.86 1.95
CA VAL A 50 24.46 -58.68 2.81
C VAL A 50 25.20 -57.51 2.18
N GLU A 51 26.38 -57.74 1.61
CA GLU A 51 27.16 -56.69 0.94
C GLU A 51 26.39 -56.08 -0.25
N ARG A 52 25.70 -56.91 -1.05
CA ARG A 52 24.84 -56.41 -2.13
C ARG A 52 23.69 -55.54 -1.59
N VAL A 53 23.01 -55.99 -0.54
CA VAL A 53 21.91 -55.23 0.07
C VAL A 53 22.40 -53.91 0.64
N LEU A 54 23.53 -53.91 1.34
CA LEU A 54 24.12 -52.68 1.88
C LEU A 54 24.52 -51.71 0.77
N ARG A 55 25.12 -52.21 -0.32
CA ARG A 55 25.50 -51.36 -1.45
C ARG A 55 24.31 -50.67 -2.09
N VAL A 56 23.21 -51.40 -2.30
CA VAL A 56 21.95 -50.83 -2.83
C VAL A 56 21.34 -49.86 -1.81
N GLY A 57 21.29 -50.23 -0.54
CA GLY A 57 20.79 -49.37 0.52
C GLY A 57 21.56 -48.05 0.63
N THR A 58 22.89 -48.08 0.51
CA THR A 58 23.72 -46.87 0.49
C THR A 58 23.41 -46.01 -0.72
N SER A 59 23.32 -46.57 -1.93
CA SER A 59 22.98 -45.78 -3.11
C SER A 59 21.59 -45.15 -3.03
N ASP A 60 20.61 -45.87 -2.46
CA ASP A 60 19.25 -45.34 -2.28
C ASP A 60 19.23 -44.21 -1.23
N LEU A 61 20.01 -44.33 -0.16
CA LEU A 61 20.17 -43.27 0.84
C LEU A 61 20.83 -42.04 0.25
N ASP A 62 21.89 -42.20 -0.54
CA ASP A 62 22.56 -41.08 -1.22
C ASP A 62 21.58 -40.35 -2.16
N LEU A 63 20.76 -41.09 -2.91
CA LEU A 63 19.70 -40.51 -3.75
C LEU A 63 18.69 -39.72 -2.91
N ARG A 64 18.20 -40.30 -1.81
CA ARG A 64 17.26 -39.60 -0.90
C ARG A 64 17.87 -38.36 -0.27
N GLU A 65 19.14 -38.41 0.12
CA GLU A 65 19.84 -37.25 0.66
C GLU A 65 19.90 -36.12 -0.36
N THR A 66 20.24 -36.44 -1.62
CA THR A 66 20.24 -35.43 -2.69
C THR A 66 18.85 -34.86 -2.97
N GLU A 67 17.80 -35.69 -2.98
CA GLU A 67 16.40 -35.24 -3.13
C GLU A 67 15.98 -34.28 -2.00
N LEU A 68 16.30 -34.63 -0.75
CA LEU A 68 16.00 -33.79 0.41
C LEU A 68 16.78 -32.47 0.38
N ALA A 69 18.06 -32.51 0.01
CA ALA A 69 18.87 -31.31 -0.15
C ALA A 69 18.30 -30.38 -1.24
N ASN A 70 17.84 -30.92 -2.37
CA ASN A 70 17.19 -30.15 -3.42
C ASN A 70 15.87 -29.53 -2.94
N THR A 71 15.02 -30.33 -2.28
CA THR A 71 13.74 -29.87 -1.75
C THR A 71 13.94 -28.75 -0.71
N LEU A 72 14.94 -28.88 0.17
CA LEU A 72 15.27 -27.86 1.15
C LEU A 72 15.70 -26.56 0.47
N ARG A 73 16.54 -26.61 -0.57
CA ARG A 73 16.92 -25.41 -1.34
C ARG A 73 15.70 -24.73 -1.98
N ASP A 74 14.79 -25.51 -2.56
CA ASP A 74 13.59 -24.98 -3.19
C ASP A 74 12.64 -24.31 -2.18
N VAL A 75 12.48 -24.91 -1.00
CA VAL A 75 11.66 -24.35 0.08
C VAL A 75 12.27 -23.05 0.58
N THR A 76 13.58 -23.03 0.87
CA THR A 76 14.29 -21.82 1.30
C THR A 76 14.15 -20.69 0.26
N ALA A 77 14.32 -20.99 -1.03
CA ALA A 77 14.14 -19.99 -2.10
C ALA A 77 12.69 -19.50 -2.24
N ARG A 78 11.69 -20.32 -1.90
CA ARG A 78 10.29 -19.89 -1.84
C ARG A 78 10.03 -19.00 -0.63
N GLU A 79 10.57 -19.35 0.53
CA GLU A 79 10.44 -18.53 1.74
C GLU A 79 11.07 -17.14 1.56
N GLU A 80 12.27 -17.06 0.97
CA GLU A 80 12.92 -15.79 0.70
C GLU A 80 12.10 -14.90 -0.24
N ARG A 81 11.52 -15.48 -1.30
CA ARG A 81 10.62 -14.78 -2.21
C ARG A 81 9.35 -14.28 -1.52
N LEU A 82 8.76 -15.09 -0.63
CA LEU A 82 7.59 -14.69 0.14
C LEU A 82 7.92 -13.55 1.10
N ARG A 83 9.01 -13.65 1.86
CA ARG A 83 9.47 -12.58 2.77
C ARG A 83 9.72 -11.27 2.02
N ALA A 84 10.37 -11.32 0.86
CA ALA A 84 10.58 -10.14 0.02
C ALA A 84 9.24 -9.53 -0.44
N GLY A 85 8.28 -10.37 -0.85
CA GLY A 85 6.94 -9.94 -1.21
C GLY A 85 6.17 -9.30 -0.05
N GLU A 86 6.27 -9.85 1.15
CA GLU A 86 5.63 -9.30 2.36
C GLU A 86 6.19 -7.92 2.72
N ILE A 87 7.51 -7.74 2.64
CA ILE A 87 8.16 -6.44 2.86
C ILE A 87 7.67 -5.40 1.83
N GLU A 88 7.59 -5.77 0.56
CA GLU A 88 7.09 -4.89 -0.50
C GLU A 88 5.60 -4.53 -0.32
N LEU A 89 4.77 -5.50 0.09
CA LEU A 89 3.36 -5.25 0.39
C LEU A 89 3.20 -4.32 1.60
N ALA A 90 4.01 -4.50 2.65
CA ALA A 90 4.02 -3.61 3.81
C ALA A 90 4.41 -2.18 3.40
N ARG A 91 5.43 -2.02 2.54
CA ARG A 91 5.84 -0.73 1.98
C ARG A 91 4.68 -0.06 1.22
N ARG A 92 4.04 -0.78 0.29
CA ARG A 92 2.91 -0.24 -0.50
C ARG A 92 1.72 0.14 0.36
N ARG A 93 1.41 -0.65 1.39
CA ARG A 93 0.34 -0.31 2.36
C ARG A 93 0.65 0.99 3.10
N SER A 94 1.90 1.18 3.52
CA SER A 94 2.33 2.43 4.15
C SER A 94 2.23 3.62 3.19
N GLU A 95 2.60 3.44 1.92
CA GLU A 95 2.50 4.49 0.90
C GLU A 95 1.05 4.87 0.62
N LEU A 96 0.16 3.89 0.48
CA LEU A 96 -1.27 4.12 0.30
C LEU A 96 -1.88 4.85 1.51
N GLY A 97 -1.54 4.45 2.73
CA GLY A 97 -1.97 5.16 3.94
C GLY A 97 -1.50 6.63 3.95
N ALA A 98 -0.28 6.90 3.51
CA ALA A 98 0.21 8.28 3.38
C ALA A 98 -0.53 9.08 2.29
N VAL A 99 -0.93 8.44 1.19
CA VAL A 99 -1.72 9.07 0.12
C VAL A 99 -3.13 9.39 0.61
N GLU A 100 -3.77 8.48 1.35
CA GLU A 100 -5.09 8.70 1.95
C GLU A 100 -5.08 9.90 2.90
N LEU A 101 -4.09 9.98 3.79
CA LEU A 101 -3.93 11.14 4.69
C LEU A 101 -3.70 12.45 3.93
N LYS A 102 -2.93 12.42 2.83
CA LYS A 102 -2.74 13.59 1.97
C LYS A 102 -4.03 14.00 1.28
N ARG A 103 -4.82 13.04 0.79
CA ARG A 103 -6.11 13.31 0.17
C ARG A 103 -7.06 13.99 1.15
N GLU A 104 -7.18 13.48 2.37
CA GLU A 104 -8.01 14.10 3.41
C GLU A 104 -7.51 15.51 3.79
N ALA A 105 -6.20 15.74 3.80
CA ALA A 105 -5.63 17.05 4.04
C ALA A 105 -5.94 18.04 2.89
N VAL A 106 -5.92 17.58 1.65
CA VAL A 106 -6.29 18.37 0.47
C VAL A 106 -7.78 18.71 0.51
N GLU A 107 -8.65 17.72 0.73
CA GLU A 107 -10.10 17.96 0.82
C GLU A 107 -10.46 18.97 1.92
N ARG A 108 -9.76 18.92 3.07
CA ARG A 108 -9.94 19.94 4.14
C ARG A 108 -9.50 21.33 3.70
N ARG A 109 -8.39 21.44 2.95
CA ARG A 109 -7.92 22.72 2.42
C ARG A 109 -8.86 23.27 1.37
N GLU A 110 -9.36 22.43 0.48
CA GLU A 110 -10.33 22.82 -0.55
C GLU A 110 -11.61 23.37 0.07
N ARG A 111 -12.16 22.70 1.10
CA ARG A 111 -13.32 23.23 1.84
C ARG A 111 -13.01 24.57 2.49
N ALA A 112 -11.87 24.70 3.16
CA ALA A 112 -11.47 25.96 3.80
C ALA A 112 -11.26 27.11 2.79
N VAL A 113 -10.78 26.80 1.58
CA VAL A 113 -10.65 27.76 0.49
C VAL A 113 -12.03 28.15 -0.04
N SER A 114 -12.91 27.18 -0.29
CA SER A 114 -14.31 27.42 -0.71
C SER A 114 -15.04 28.33 0.29
N ASP A 115 -14.97 28.04 1.59
CA ASP A 115 -15.57 28.87 2.64
C ASP A 115 -15.01 30.30 2.63
N ARG A 116 -13.71 30.46 2.35
CA ARG A 116 -13.07 31.76 2.28
C ARG A 116 -13.51 32.53 1.03
N GLU A 117 -13.64 31.86 -0.10
CA GLU A 117 -14.13 32.45 -1.36
C GLU A 117 -15.57 32.95 -1.19
N GLU A 118 -16.46 32.16 -0.59
CA GLU A 118 -17.83 32.58 -0.28
C GLU A 118 -17.87 33.79 0.65
N ARG A 119 -17.00 33.82 1.67
CA ARG A 119 -16.88 34.97 2.58
C ARG A 119 -16.33 36.22 1.90
N ILE A 120 -15.51 36.08 0.86
CA ILE A 120 -15.02 37.20 0.06
C ILE A 120 -16.13 37.68 -0.86
N ALA A 121 -16.79 36.78 -1.59
CA ALA A 121 -17.89 37.10 -2.49
C ALA A 121 -19.02 37.86 -1.77
N THR A 122 -19.45 37.37 -0.60
CA THR A 122 -20.45 38.07 0.23
C THR A 122 -20.01 39.46 0.68
N ARG A 123 -18.72 39.65 1.00
CA ARG A 123 -18.16 40.98 1.34
C ARG A 123 -18.11 41.89 0.12
N GLU A 124 -17.73 41.37 -1.04
CA GLU A 124 -17.70 42.11 -2.29
C GLU A 124 -19.10 42.56 -2.70
N GLU A 125 -20.11 41.70 -2.60
CA GLU A 125 -21.51 42.06 -2.83
C GLU A 125 -21.97 43.17 -1.87
N ALA A 126 -21.67 43.04 -0.58
CA ALA A 126 -22.02 44.06 0.40
C ALA A 126 -21.31 45.41 0.14
N LEU A 127 -20.06 45.38 -0.32
CA LEU A 127 -19.32 46.59 -0.71
C LEU A 127 -19.90 47.20 -1.99
N MET A 128 -20.19 46.40 -3.01
CA MET A 128 -20.83 46.87 -4.25
C MET A 128 -22.20 47.50 -3.97
N GLU A 129 -23.00 46.90 -3.09
CA GLU A 129 -24.30 47.45 -2.74
C GLU A 129 -24.16 48.76 -1.95
N ARG A 130 -23.16 48.86 -1.08
CA ARG A 130 -22.82 50.10 -0.38
C ARG A 130 -22.35 51.18 -1.35
N GLU A 131 -21.50 50.82 -2.32
CA GLU A 131 -21.04 51.74 -3.37
C GLU A 131 -22.20 52.23 -4.24
N ARG A 132 -23.12 51.34 -4.66
CA ARG A 132 -24.34 51.75 -5.40
C ARG A 132 -25.22 52.68 -4.59
N SER A 133 -25.39 52.39 -3.30
CA SER A 133 -26.17 53.22 -2.38
C SER A 133 -25.55 54.62 -2.27
N LEU A 134 -24.24 54.71 -2.07
CA LEU A 134 -23.52 56.00 -2.03
C LEU A 134 -23.54 56.71 -3.39
N ALA A 135 -23.37 55.98 -4.49
CA ALA A 135 -23.47 56.53 -5.83
C ALA A 135 -24.87 57.04 -6.16
N SER A 136 -25.92 56.58 -5.47
CA SER A 136 -27.29 57.12 -5.63
C SER A 136 -27.51 58.48 -4.96
N LEU A 137 -26.63 58.88 -4.05
CA LEU A 137 -26.72 60.16 -3.36
C LEU A 137 -26.38 61.32 -4.29
N VAL A 138 -27.16 62.39 -4.16
CA VAL A 138 -26.96 63.64 -4.86
C VAL A 138 -26.57 64.69 -3.84
N GLU A 139 -25.52 65.45 -4.14
CA GLU A 139 -24.96 66.49 -3.25
C GLU A 139 -25.16 67.89 -3.83
N LEU A 140 -25.55 67.98 -5.11
CA LEU A 140 -25.73 69.23 -5.81
C LEU A 140 -27.13 69.30 -6.44
N ALA A 141 -27.76 70.46 -6.31
CA ALA A 141 -28.99 70.79 -7.00
C ALA A 141 -28.71 71.93 -8.00
N PHE A 142 -28.91 71.66 -9.29
CA PHE A 142 -28.91 72.69 -10.32
C PHE A 142 -30.31 73.28 -10.42
N VAL A 143 -30.48 74.45 -9.81
CA VAL A 143 -31.77 75.12 -9.63
C VAL A 143 -31.99 76.14 -10.76
N PRO A 144 -33.08 76.03 -11.53
CA PRO A 144 -33.45 77.03 -12.52
C PRO A 144 -34.04 78.28 -11.84
N GLY A 145 -33.72 79.46 -12.35
CA GLY A 145 -34.19 80.75 -11.83
C GLY A 145 -33.88 81.88 -12.80
N VAL A 146 -33.94 83.13 -12.32
CA VAL A 146 -33.55 84.32 -13.13
C VAL A 146 -32.11 84.20 -13.64
N ALA A 147 -31.26 83.54 -12.86
CA ALA A 147 -30.00 82.95 -13.29
C ALA A 147 -29.94 81.51 -12.76
N TYR A 148 -29.30 80.61 -13.51
CA TYR A 148 -29.02 79.27 -13.03
C TYR A 148 -28.06 79.31 -11.85
N ARG A 149 -28.36 78.56 -10.80
CA ARG A 149 -27.49 78.43 -9.63
C ARG A 149 -27.31 76.97 -9.25
N LEU A 150 -26.15 76.67 -8.71
CA LEU A 150 -25.82 75.37 -8.16
C LEU A 150 -25.87 75.51 -6.64
N SER A 151 -26.74 74.74 -5.98
CA SER A 151 -26.84 74.70 -4.53
C SER A 151 -26.27 73.39 -4.01
N GLU A 152 -25.52 73.45 -2.92
CA GLU A 152 -25.09 72.25 -2.19
C GLU A 152 -26.22 71.80 -1.28
N ILE A 153 -26.62 70.54 -1.40
CA ILE A 153 -27.64 69.92 -0.57
C ILE A 153 -27.01 68.81 0.27
N GLU A 154 -27.65 68.47 1.38
CA GLU A 154 -27.24 67.28 2.13
C GLU A 154 -27.35 66.04 1.22
N PRO A 155 -26.40 65.09 1.28
CA PRO A 155 -26.40 63.91 0.44
C PRO A 155 -27.73 63.15 0.54
N THR A 156 -28.57 63.30 -0.48
CA THR A 156 -29.96 62.81 -0.46
C THR A 156 -30.18 61.81 -1.59
N PRO A 157 -30.81 60.65 -1.35
CA PRO A 157 -31.19 59.74 -2.41
C PRO A 157 -32.35 60.37 -3.20
N LEU A 158 -32.06 60.80 -4.43
CA LEU A 158 -33.05 61.37 -5.34
C LEU A 158 -33.21 60.48 -6.57
N ALA A 159 -34.43 60.42 -7.12
CA ALA A 159 -34.74 59.75 -8.37
C ALA A 159 -35.23 60.77 -9.41
N SER A 160 -35.04 60.49 -10.70
CA SER A 160 -35.67 61.32 -11.74
C SER A 160 -37.20 61.23 -11.62
N GLY A 161 -37.89 62.37 -11.66
CA GLY A 161 -39.32 62.50 -11.41
C GLY A 161 -39.73 62.59 -9.94
N SER A 162 -38.79 62.61 -8.99
CA SER A 162 -39.10 62.89 -7.58
C SER A 162 -39.14 64.40 -7.30
N ASN A 163 -39.96 64.81 -6.34
CA ASN A 163 -39.99 66.20 -5.85
C ASN A 163 -38.94 66.39 -4.76
N VAL A 164 -38.20 67.49 -4.84
CA VAL A 164 -37.19 67.88 -3.85
C VAL A 164 -37.39 69.34 -3.47
N GLU A 165 -37.24 69.62 -2.18
CA GLU A 165 -37.31 70.98 -1.64
C GLU A 165 -35.90 71.53 -1.49
N VAL A 166 -35.66 72.70 -2.09
CA VAL A 166 -34.38 73.41 -2.03
C VAL A 166 -34.68 74.89 -1.81
N ASP A 167 -34.16 75.47 -0.71
CA ASP A 167 -34.42 76.85 -0.29
C ASP A 167 -35.92 77.19 -0.22
N ASP A 168 -36.70 76.37 0.52
CA ASP A 168 -38.15 76.54 0.78
C ASP A 168 -39.04 76.54 -0.49
N ALA A 169 -38.55 76.00 -1.61
CA ALA A 169 -39.29 75.85 -2.85
C ALA A 169 -39.24 74.42 -3.40
N GLN A 170 -40.36 73.93 -3.93
CA GLN A 170 -40.49 72.59 -4.48
C GLN A 170 -40.14 72.55 -5.97
N TYR A 171 -39.30 71.58 -6.34
CA TYR A 171 -38.87 71.34 -7.71
C TYR A 171 -38.99 69.86 -8.07
N LEU A 172 -39.18 69.59 -9.36
CA LEU A 172 -39.17 68.23 -9.91
C LEU A 172 -37.77 67.91 -10.44
N VAL A 173 -37.22 66.75 -10.11
CA VAL A 173 -35.92 66.29 -10.61
C VAL A 173 -36.07 65.82 -12.06
N ALA A 174 -35.60 66.58 -13.04
CA ALA A 174 -35.70 66.21 -14.45
C ALA A 174 -34.72 65.09 -14.85
N ARG A 175 -33.47 65.18 -14.39
CA ARG A 175 -32.44 64.16 -14.60
C ARG A 175 -31.35 64.24 -13.54
N LEU A 176 -30.62 63.15 -13.37
CA LEU A 176 -29.42 63.08 -12.52
C LEU A 176 -28.18 62.90 -13.40
N GLY A 177 -27.10 63.59 -13.10
CA GLY A 177 -25.86 63.52 -13.87
C GLY A 177 -24.64 64.01 -13.10
N PRO A 178 -23.47 64.10 -13.75
CA PRO A 178 -22.31 64.76 -13.16
C PRO A 178 -22.56 66.27 -12.99
N SER A 179 -21.80 66.88 -12.09
CA SER A 179 -21.76 68.34 -11.93
C SER A 179 -21.45 69.03 -13.27
N PRO A 180 -22.12 70.15 -13.60
CA PRO A 180 -21.82 70.93 -14.80
C PRO A 180 -20.48 71.68 -14.70
N LEU A 181 -19.84 71.66 -13.52
CA LEU A 181 -18.54 72.29 -13.30
C LEU A 181 -17.39 71.37 -13.73
N PRO A 182 -16.42 71.85 -14.53
CA PRO A 182 -15.26 71.06 -14.91
C PRO A 182 -14.43 70.72 -13.66
N ALA A 183 -14.00 69.47 -13.56
CA ALA A 183 -13.28 68.88 -12.42
C ALA A 183 -14.09 68.65 -11.12
N ASP A 184 -15.40 68.95 -11.09
CA ASP A 184 -16.27 68.56 -9.98
C ASP A 184 -16.89 67.17 -10.25
N THR A 185 -16.56 66.19 -9.42
CA THR A 185 -16.99 64.80 -9.57
C THR A 185 -18.31 64.48 -8.86
N ARG A 186 -18.89 65.44 -8.13
CA ARG A 186 -20.13 65.26 -7.37
C ARG A 186 -21.33 65.07 -8.30
N ARG A 187 -22.33 64.31 -7.83
CA ARG A 187 -23.59 64.10 -8.56
C ARG A 187 -24.52 65.29 -8.36
N CYS A 188 -25.14 65.70 -9.46
CA CYS A 188 -26.03 66.84 -9.54
C CYS A 188 -27.43 66.42 -10.02
N ALA A 189 -28.46 66.85 -9.29
CA ALA A 189 -29.84 66.81 -9.73
C ALA A 189 -30.15 68.07 -10.54
N TYR A 190 -30.59 67.87 -11.77
CA TYR A 190 -31.06 68.95 -12.63
C TYR A 190 -32.54 69.15 -12.38
N LEU A 191 -32.88 70.28 -11.77
CA LEU A 191 -34.23 70.57 -11.32
C LEU A 191 -34.99 71.35 -12.40
N ILE A 192 -36.29 71.13 -12.46
CA ILE A 192 -37.24 71.98 -13.16
C ILE A 192 -38.28 72.47 -12.17
N ALA A 193 -38.76 73.69 -12.33
CA ALA A 193 -39.84 74.20 -11.49
C ALA A 193 -41.04 73.27 -11.65
N ASP A 194 -41.59 72.77 -10.53
CA ASP A 194 -42.88 72.08 -10.54
C ASP A 194 -43.96 73.12 -10.81
N ILE A 195 -44.12 73.45 -12.10
CA ILE A 195 -45.22 74.27 -12.56
C ILE A 195 -46.43 73.37 -12.45
N ALA A 196 -47.15 73.47 -11.34
CA ALA A 196 -48.47 72.89 -11.20
C ALA A 196 -49.33 73.29 -12.43
N GLY A 197 -49.41 72.39 -13.42
CA GLY A 197 -50.38 72.48 -14.51
C GLY A 197 -49.93 72.43 -15.98
N VAL A 198 -48.93 71.64 -16.41
CA VAL A 198 -48.85 71.24 -17.83
C VAL A 198 -48.46 69.76 -17.97
N ARG A 199 -49.44 68.91 -18.29
CA ARG A 199 -49.16 67.64 -18.99
C ARG A 199 -48.65 67.99 -20.38
N LEU A 200 -47.43 67.59 -20.72
CA LEU A 200 -46.97 67.17 -22.06
C LEU A 200 -45.55 66.60 -21.96
#